data_AF-A0A2G9U0P4-F1
#
_entry.id   AF-A0A2G9U0P4-F1
#
_cell.length_a   1.000
_cell.length_b   1.000
_cell.length_c   1.000
_cell.angle_alpha   90.00
_cell.angle_beta   90.00
_cell.angle_gamma   90.00
#
_symmetry.space_group_name_H-M   'P 1'
#
loop_
_entity.id
_entity.type
_entity.pdbx_description
1 polymer ?
#
loop_
_entity_poly.entity_id
_entity_poly.type
_entity_poly.pdbx_seq_one_letter_code
_entity_poly.pdbx_strand_id
1 'polypeptide(L)'
;MDRLAHLFEEEKHKNKYADQASVLGDYKELIRLHWSDSKKTLDLVLLKLYLTFAQAFFDYGRHSDKLLLIKKPIPGSPEQYLVERSVVHEPKLGFVEDVYGYNSLFPLMLRLLPPESDALTHTLSSLVDPEVCNNVQSANVDILFSLFKLMWTEYGLRSISRTSPYYDARNTEHDPPYWRGYIWININYMVLSALKYYGSLPGPSQTTAQNTFLELKRNIVTNMAKEFNRTGYIWEHYDDKTGQGRAPLFSVRCCSVGARMMSSYDVIGSDDELVSHSY
;
A
#
# COMPACT_ATOMS: atom_id res chain seq x y z
N MET A 1 23.09 1.54 7.20
CA MET A 1 24.31 2.20 7.70
C MET A 1 24.75 1.60 9.01
N ASP A 2 23.90 1.56 10.04
CA ASP A 2 24.24 0.96 11.34
C ASP A 2 24.82 -0.47 11.25
N ARG A 3 24.13 -1.40 10.59
CA ARG A 3 24.64 -2.76 10.34
C ARG A 3 25.99 -2.78 9.59
N LEU A 4 26.20 -1.87 8.65
CA LEU A 4 27.47 -1.78 7.90
C LEU A 4 28.60 -1.24 8.79
N ALA A 5 28.31 -0.25 9.63
CA ALA A 5 29.27 0.30 10.57
C ALA A 5 29.70 -0.76 11.60
N HIS A 6 28.78 -1.62 12.05
CA HIS A 6 29.11 -2.75 12.91
C HIS A 6 30.02 -3.80 12.23
N LEU A 7 29.84 -4.03 10.93
CA LEU A 7 30.62 -5.02 10.17
C LEU A 7 31.98 -4.51 9.69
N PHE A 8 32.10 -3.23 9.36
CA PHE A 8 33.23 -2.70 8.58
C PHE A 8 33.90 -1.47 9.16
N GLU A 9 33.32 -0.79 10.16
CA GLU A 9 34.01 0.32 10.82
C GLU A 9 34.65 -0.13 12.14
N GLU A 10 35.82 0.41 12.48
CA GLU A 10 36.50 0.04 13.72
C GLU A 10 35.78 0.60 14.95
N GLU A 11 35.29 1.85 14.94
CA GLU A 11 34.44 2.39 16.04
C GLU A 11 33.79 3.76 15.76
N LYS A 12 34.41 4.59 14.90
CA LYS A 12 34.15 6.04 14.80
C LYS A 12 32.69 6.48 14.60
N HIS A 13 31.89 5.75 13.81
CA HIS A 13 30.49 6.14 13.55
C HIS A 13 29.47 5.09 13.99
N LYS A 14 29.88 4.01 14.67
CA LYS A 14 28.95 2.96 15.16
C LYS A 14 27.86 3.58 16.03
N ASN A 15 28.26 4.33 17.05
CA ASN A 15 27.33 4.96 17.99
C ASN A 15 26.40 5.94 17.29
N LYS A 16 26.92 6.77 16.38
CA LYS A 16 26.10 7.73 15.61
C LYS A 16 24.97 7.04 14.84
N TYR A 17 25.29 5.98 14.10
CA TYR A 17 24.28 5.30 13.28
C TYR A 17 23.33 4.44 14.13
N ALA A 18 23.81 3.85 15.22
CA ALA A 18 22.97 3.14 16.18
C ALA A 18 21.95 4.10 16.84
N ASP A 19 22.41 5.25 17.32
CA ASP A 19 21.55 6.27 17.94
C ASP A 19 20.50 6.77 16.93
N GLN A 20 20.90 7.09 15.70
CA GLN A 20 19.97 7.53 14.66
C GLN A 20 18.95 6.44 14.30
N ALA A 21 19.38 5.18 14.18
CA ALA A 21 18.48 4.07 13.90
C ALA A 21 17.50 3.84 15.05
N SER A 22 17.96 3.96 16.30
CA SER A 22 17.11 3.84 17.48
C SER A 22 16.06 4.96 17.55
N VAL A 23 16.46 6.21 17.30
CA VAL A 23 15.53 7.36 17.35
C VAL A 23 14.50 7.29 16.22
N LEU A 24 14.93 7.00 14.99
CA LEU A 24 14.03 6.97 13.83
C LEU A 24 13.19 5.69 13.75
N GLY A 25 13.66 4.61 14.39
CA GLY A 25 12.94 3.34 14.50
C GLY A 25 12.07 3.22 15.75
N ASP A 26 12.00 4.26 16.60
CA ASP A 26 11.20 4.21 17.82
C ASP A 26 9.71 4.14 17.49
N TYR A 27 9.09 3.02 17.86
CA TYR A 27 7.69 2.75 17.59
C TYR A 27 6.74 3.74 18.29
N LYS A 28 7.09 4.22 19.49
CA LYS A 28 6.22 5.15 20.23
C LYS A 28 6.19 6.51 19.56
N GLU A 29 7.34 7.01 19.12
CA GLU A 29 7.43 8.24 18.35
C GLU A 29 6.75 8.12 16.99
N LEU A 30 6.88 6.98 16.32
CA LEU A 30 6.17 6.72 15.07
C LEU A 30 4.65 6.79 15.24
N ILE A 31 4.12 6.15 16.30
CA ILE A 31 2.69 6.24 16.63
C ILE A 31 2.31 7.69 16.98
N ARG A 32 3.07 8.34 17.86
CA ARG A 32 2.78 9.70 18.32
C ARG A 32 2.72 10.73 17.17
N LEU A 33 3.59 10.57 16.18
CA LEU A 33 3.76 11.55 15.10
C LEU A 33 2.88 11.27 13.89
N HIS A 34 2.60 9.99 13.59
CA HIS A 34 2.02 9.61 12.30
C HIS A 34 0.75 8.76 12.39
N TRP A 35 0.41 8.21 13.55
CA TRP A 35 -0.79 7.39 13.70
C TRP A 35 -2.01 8.26 13.96
N SER A 36 -2.97 8.23 13.04
CA SER A 36 -4.28 8.81 13.31
C SER A 36 -5.19 7.76 13.94
N ASP A 37 -5.87 8.14 15.03
CA ASP A 37 -6.95 7.37 15.66
C ASP A 37 -8.32 8.05 15.45
N SER A 38 -8.47 8.78 14.33
CA SER A 38 -9.68 9.55 14.02
C SER A 38 -10.88 8.64 13.75
N LYS A 39 -11.45 8.05 14.80
CA LYS A 39 -12.79 7.44 14.79
C LYS A 39 -13.78 8.53 14.38
N LYS A 40 -14.08 8.65 13.09
CA LYS A 40 -15.10 9.57 12.59
C LYS A 40 -16.48 9.04 12.97
N THR A 41 -16.87 9.15 14.24
CA THR A 41 -18.19 8.71 14.71
C THR A 41 -19.27 9.48 13.94
N LEU A 42 -19.85 8.85 12.92
CA LEU A 42 -21.13 9.25 12.35
C LEU A 42 -22.16 8.23 12.83
N ASP A 43 -23.25 8.74 13.41
CA ASP A 43 -24.40 7.92 13.81
C ASP A 43 -25.01 7.24 12.58
N LEU A 44 -24.91 5.90 12.53
CA LEU A 44 -25.91 4.92 12.07
C LEU A 44 -25.24 3.53 12.08
N VAL A 45 -25.98 2.53 12.54
CA VAL A 45 -25.52 1.15 12.82
C VAL A 45 -24.85 0.46 11.62
N LEU A 46 -25.15 0.87 10.37
CA LEU A 46 -24.47 0.38 9.16
C LEU A 46 -23.02 0.88 9.01
N LEU A 47 -22.67 2.01 9.64
CA LEU A 47 -21.36 2.64 9.52
C LEU A 47 -20.33 2.04 10.49
N LYS A 48 -20.75 1.23 11.47
CA LYS A 48 -19.83 0.63 12.45
C LYS A 48 -18.84 -0.35 11.79
N LEU A 49 -19.22 -0.96 10.66
CA LEU A 49 -18.33 -1.76 9.81
C LEU A 49 -17.48 -0.86 8.87
N TYR A 50 -18.02 0.28 8.46
CA TYR A 50 -17.35 1.29 7.62
C TYR A 50 -16.26 2.06 8.37
N LEU A 51 -16.37 2.15 9.70
CA LEU A 51 -15.53 2.99 10.56
C LEU A 51 -14.27 2.34 11.11
N THR A 52 -14.06 1.05 10.84
CA THR A 52 -12.83 0.35 11.24
C THR A 52 -11.58 0.73 10.42
N PHE A 53 -11.70 1.65 9.45
CA PHE A 53 -10.59 2.16 8.63
C PHE A 53 -10.02 3.50 9.10
N ALA A 54 -10.45 3.99 10.27
CA ALA A 54 -10.04 5.26 10.85
C ALA A 54 -8.61 5.29 11.41
N GLN A 55 -7.91 4.15 11.38
CA GLN A 55 -6.63 3.96 12.03
C GLN A 55 -5.55 3.57 11.03
N ALA A 56 -4.67 4.51 10.73
CA ALA A 56 -3.57 4.33 9.80
C ALA A 56 -2.48 5.39 10.01
N PHE A 57 -1.35 5.17 9.33
CA PHE A 57 -0.28 6.16 9.26
C PHE A 57 -0.57 7.21 8.17
N PHE A 58 -0.40 8.47 8.53
CA PHE A 58 -0.59 9.61 7.63
C PHE A 58 0.51 10.65 7.77
N ASP A 59 0.67 11.44 6.70
CA ASP A 59 1.41 12.68 6.76
C ASP A 59 0.64 13.72 7.59
N TYR A 60 1.37 14.68 8.17
CA TYR A 60 0.80 15.77 8.97
C TYR A 60 1.17 17.12 8.36
N GLY A 61 0.19 17.99 8.17
CA GLY A 61 0.42 19.28 7.53
C GLY A 61 -0.82 20.16 7.45
N ARG A 62 -0.68 21.33 6.81
CA ARG A 62 -1.83 22.20 6.51
C ARG A 62 -2.54 21.66 5.26
N HIS A 63 -3.72 21.08 5.46
CA HIS A 63 -4.44 20.35 4.42
C HIS A 63 -5.89 20.82 4.26
N SER A 64 -6.40 20.71 3.03
CA SER A 64 -7.81 20.93 2.67
C SER A 64 -8.14 19.92 1.57
N ASP A 65 -9.19 19.13 1.77
CA ASP A 65 -9.68 18.12 0.84
C ASP A 65 -10.62 18.70 -0.23
N LYS A 66 -11.13 19.92 -0.03
CA LYS A 66 -12.03 20.62 -0.97
C LYS A 66 -11.26 21.53 -1.92
N LEU A 67 -10.53 20.90 -2.83
CA LEU A 67 -9.76 21.54 -3.88
C LEU A 67 -10.38 21.19 -5.22
N LEU A 68 -10.61 22.20 -6.06
CA LEU A 68 -11.14 21.99 -7.40
C LEU A 68 -10.17 22.56 -8.42
N LEU A 69 -10.04 21.87 -9.55
CA LEU A 69 -9.45 22.45 -10.75
C LEU A 69 -10.55 23.22 -11.48
N ILE A 70 -10.41 24.54 -11.55
CA ILE A 70 -11.35 25.44 -12.23
C ILE A 70 -10.73 25.96 -13.52
N LYS A 71 -11.53 26.08 -14.58
CA LYS A 71 -11.12 26.72 -15.84
C LYS A 71 -11.42 28.21 -15.75
N LYS A 72 -10.39 29.06 -15.78
CA LYS A 72 -10.55 30.52 -15.87
C LYS A 72 -10.22 31.00 -17.29
N PRO A 73 -11.06 31.85 -17.90
CA PRO A 73 -10.77 32.40 -19.22
C PRO A 73 -9.54 33.32 -19.16
N ILE A 74 -8.70 33.27 -20.20
CA ILE A 74 -7.53 34.15 -20.32
C ILE A 74 -7.98 35.52 -20.86
N PRO A 75 -7.76 36.63 -20.14
CA PRO A 75 -8.12 37.96 -20.63
C PRO A 75 -7.45 38.27 -21.97
N GLY A 76 -8.23 38.65 -22.98
CA GLY A 76 -7.72 39.01 -24.32
C GLY A 76 -7.49 37.83 -25.26
N SER A 77 -7.76 36.58 -24.85
CA SER A 77 -7.69 35.40 -25.71
C SER A 77 -9.01 34.60 -25.65
N PRO A 78 -9.99 34.92 -26.51
CA PRO A 78 -11.23 34.14 -26.60
C PRO A 78 -10.93 32.66 -26.81
N GLU A 79 -11.70 31.79 -26.16
CA GLU A 79 -11.56 30.31 -26.19
C GLU A 79 -10.32 29.71 -25.50
N GLN A 80 -9.43 30.53 -24.93
CA GLN A 80 -8.33 30.03 -24.10
C GLN A 80 -8.67 30.07 -22.61
N TYR A 81 -8.34 28.99 -21.91
CA TYR A 81 -8.57 28.83 -20.48
C TYR A 81 -7.28 28.43 -19.77
N LEU A 82 -7.07 28.94 -18.57
CA LEU A 82 -6.08 28.45 -17.62
C LEU A 82 -6.79 27.53 -16.61
N VAL A 83 -6.23 26.34 -16.39
CA VAL A 83 -6.68 25.48 -15.30
C VAL A 83 -5.96 25.90 -14.01
N GLU A 84 -6.73 26.34 -13.03
CA GLU A 84 -6.23 26.83 -11.76
C GLU A 84 -6.76 25.98 -10.61
N ARG A 85 -5.93 25.77 -9.58
CA ARG A 85 -6.37 25.16 -8.32
C ARG A 85 -7.11 26.21 -7.48
N SER A 86 -8.36 25.92 -7.13
CA SER A 86 -9.17 26.73 -6.23
C SER A 86 -9.36 26.03 -4.89
N VAL A 87 -9.13 26.77 -3.81
CA VAL A 87 -9.30 26.30 -2.43
C VAL A 87 -10.69 26.74 -1.93
N VAL A 88 -11.57 25.78 -1.64
CA VAL A 88 -12.95 26.08 -1.19
C VAL A 88 -13.01 26.39 0.31
N HIS A 89 -12.14 25.75 1.11
CA HIS A 89 -12.02 26.00 2.55
C HIS A 89 -10.57 26.18 2.96
N GLU A 90 -10.35 27.07 3.93
CA GLU A 90 -9.03 27.33 4.49
C GLU A 90 -8.37 26.03 5.00
N PRO A 91 -7.12 25.74 4.60
CA PRO A 91 -6.41 24.56 5.05
C PRO A 91 -6.21 24.54 6.56
N LYS A 92 -6.49 23.40 7.18
CA LYS A 92 -6.33 23.18 8.63
C LYS A 92 -5.09 22.34 8.88
N LEU A 93 -4.39 22.63 9.98
CA LEU A 93 -3.28 21.80 10.43
C LEU A 93 -3.83 20.48 10.98
N GLY A 94 -3.39 19.34 10.45
CA GLY A 94 -3.86 18.03 10.86
C GLY A 94 -3.28 16.90 10.01
N PHE A 95 -3.73 15.67 10.26
CA PHE A 95 -3.41 14.53 9.41
C PHE A 95 -4.09 14.65 8.04
N VAL A 96 -3.37 14.21 7.01
CA VAL A 96 -3.88 14.13 5.63
C VAL A 96 -4.58 12.78 5.44
N GLU A 97 -5.80 12.65 5.97
CA GLU A 97 -6.48 11.35 6.10
C GLU A 97 -7.21 10.88 4.83
N ASP A 98 -7.41 11.77 3.85
CA ASP A 98 -8.08 11.51 2.58
C ASP A 98 -7.15 10.88 1.52
N VAL A 99 -5.90 10.57 1.86
CA VAL A 99 -4.89 10.01 0.93
C VAL A 99 -4.39 8.61 1.33
N TYR A 100 -5.20 7.82 2.06
CA TYR A 100 -4.82 6.46 2.44
C TYR A 100 -4.35 5.65 1.21
N GLY A 101 -3.14 5.11 1.29
CA GLY A 101 -2.43 4.58 0.13
C GLY A 101 -1.07 4.00 0.50
N TYR A 102 -0.16 3.87 -0.47
CA TYR A 102 1.18 3.33 -0.22
C TYR A 102 1.96 4.07 0.86
N ASN A 103 1.80 5.39 0.99
CA ASN A 103 2.45 6.17 2.06
C ASN A 103 2.08 5.66 3.45
N SER A 104 0.81 5.28 3.64
CA SER A 104 0.31 4.71 4.90
C SER A 104 0.90 3.34 5.23
N LEU A 105 1.53 2.67 4.26
CA LEU A 105 2.11 1.33 4.42
C LEU A 105 3.62 1.34 4.67
N PHE A 106 4.29 2.50 4.68
CA PHE A 106 5.75 2.55 4.86
C PHE A 106 6.22 1.91 6.18
N PRO A 107 5.56 2.15 7.33
CA PRO A 107 5.91 1.46 8.56
C PRO A 107 5.88 -0.08 8.46
N LEU A 108 4.88 -0.63 7.76
CA LEU A 108 4.80 -2.06 7.47
C LEU A 108 5.95 -2.50 6.55
N MET A 109 6.12 -1.82 5.41
CA MET A 109 7.12 -2.16 4.38
C MET A 109 8.56 -2.13 4.91
N LEU A 110 8.84 -1.19 5.81
CA LEU A 110 10.14 -1.03 6.47
C LEU A 110 10.29 -1.90 7.72
N ARG A 111 9.26 -2.68 8.08
CA ARG A 111 9.23 -3.59 9.22
C ARG A 111 9.47 -2.88 10.56
N LEU A 112 8.90 -1.69 10.70
CA LEU A 112 9.02 -0.84 11.89
C LEU A 112 7.94 -1.14 12.95
N LEU A 113 6.95 -1.95 12.61
CA LEU A 113 5.86 -2.30 13.53
C LEU A 113 6.24 -3.53 14.37
N PRO A 114 6.08 -3.50 15.70
CA PRO A 114 6.23 -4.70 16.53
C PRO A 114 5.19 -5.78 16.15
N PRO A 115 5.56 -7.08 16.12
CA PRO A 115 4.65 -8.17 15.75
C PRO A 115 3.36 -8.27 16.58
N GLU A 116 3.43 -7.85 17.84
CA GLU A 116 2.35 -7.84 18.83
C GLU A 116 1.53 -6.55 18.83
N SER A 117 1.88 -5.56 18.00
CA SER A 117 1.21 -4.26 18.03
C SER A 117 -0.18 -4.27 17.39
N ASP A 118 -1.12 -3.53 18.00
CA ASP A 118 -2.43 -3.27 17.40
C ASP A 118 -2.30 -2.55 16.05
N ALA A 119 -1.31 -1.65 15.92
CA ALA A 119 -1.06 -0.93 14.68
C ALA A 119 -0.73 -1.88 13.51
N LEU A 120 0.04 -2.95 13.75
CA LEU A 120 0.27 -3.99 12.74
C LEU A 120 -1.04 -4.70 12.39
N THR A 121 -1.82 -5.09 13.40
CA THR A 121 -3.10 -5.78 13.20
C THR A 121 -4.07 -4.94 12.37
N HIS A 122 -4.21 -3.65 12.68
CA HIS A 122 -5.03 -2.71 11.90
C HIS A 122 -4.46 -2.47 10.49
N THR A 123 -3.14 -2.36 10.35
CA THR A 123 -2.51 -2.18 9.04
C THR A 123 -2.74 -3.40 8.14
N LEU A 124 -2.62 -4.63 8.65
CA LEU A 124 -2.87 -5.83 7.86
C LEU A 124 -4.36 -6.00 7.56
N SER A 125 -5.23 -5.76 8.55
CA SER A 125 -6.69 -5.86 8.37
C SER A 125 -7.21 -4.88 7.31
N SER A 126 -6.56 -3.73 7.15
CA SER A 126 -6.92 -2.74 6.13
C SER A 126 -6.40 -3.06 4.72
N LEU A 127 -5.45 -4.00 4.58
CA LEU A 127 -5.03 -4.53 3.28
C LEU A 127 -6.00 -5.57 2.74
N VAL A 128 -6.59 -6.37 3.62
CA VAL A 128 -7.29 -7.62 3.27
C VAL A 128 -8.77 -7.37 3.05
N ASP A 129 -9.31 -8.01 2.01
CA ASP A 129 -10.74 -8.16 1.79
C ASP A 129 -11.35 -9.09 2.87
N PRO A 130 -12.36 -8.66 3.64
CA PRO A 130 -12.96 -9.53 4.64
C PRO A 130 -13.64 -10.78 4.05
N GLU A 131 -13.89 -10.85 2.72
CA GLU A 131 -14.44 -12.04 2.06
C GLU A 131 -13.44 -13.21 1.99
N VAL A 132 -12.13 -12.92 1.93
CA VAL A 132 -11.09 -13.96 1.97
C VAL A 132 -11.08 -14.69 3.32
N CYS A 133 -11.73 -14.12 4.35
CA CYS A 133 -11.80 -14.69 5.69
C CYS A 133 -13.16 -15.28 6.08
N ASN A 134 -14.26 -15.08 5.33
CA ASN A 134 -15.57 -15.60 5.74
C ASN A 134 -16.50 -15.91 4.55
N ASN A 135 -17.00 -17.14 4.52
CA ASN A 135 -18.04 -17.66 3.62
C ASN A 135 -19.43 -17.02 3.87
N VAL A 136 -19.57 -15.70 3.79
CA VAL A 136 -20.85 -15.01 4.02
C VAL A 136 -21.36 -14.43 2.70
N GLN A 137 -22.07 -15.28 1.94
CA GLN A 137 -22.83 -14.87 0.77
C GLN A 137 -24.11 -14.15 1.20
N SER A 138 -24.10 -12.81 1.17
CA SER A 138 -25.31 -12.02 1.34
C SER A 138 -25.25 -10.80 0.43
N ALA A 139 -26.25 -10.60 -0.42
CA ALA A 139 -26.23 -9.57 -1.47
C ALA A 139 -26.13 -8.11 -0.95
N ASN A 140 -26.46 -7.86 0.32
CA ASN A 140 -26.28 -6.55 0.96
C ASN A 140 -24.86 -6.35 1.53
N VAL A 141 -24.07 -7.43 1.58
CA VAL A 141 -22.68 -7.49 2.04
C VAL A 141 -21.75 -7.17 0.87
N ASP A 142 -22.04 -7.63 -0.35
CA ASP A 142 -21.23 -7.36 -1.56
C ASP A 142 -21.01 -5.87 -1.87
N ILE A 143 -22.00 -5.01 -1.61
CA ILE A 143 -21.88 -3.54 -1.82
C ILE A 143 -20.96 -2.93 -0.75
N LEU A 144 -21.10 -3.37 0.50
CA LEU A 144 -20.22 -2.99 1.59
C LEU A 144 -18.80 -3.48 1.29
N PHE A 145 -18.61 -4.76 0.95
CA PHE A 145 -17.33 -5.41 0.66
C PHE A 145 -16.60 -4.83 -0.55
N SER A 146 -17.33 -4.38 -1.57
CA SER A 146 -16.76 -3.59 -2.68
C SER A 146 -16.13 -2.26 -2.21
N LEU A 147 -16.61 -1.69 -1.09
CA LEU A 147 -16.04 -0.52 -0.42
C LEU A 147 -14.87 -0.89 0.51
N PHE A 148 -14.75 -2.14 1.00
CA PHE A 148 -13.58 -2.61 1.80
C PHE A 148 -12.32 -2.84 0.94
N LYS A 149 -12.48 -3.03 -0.38
CA LYS A 149 -11.36 -3.07 -1.35
C LYS A 149 -10.82 -1.66 -1.64
N LEU A 150 -10.37 -0.96 -0.60
CA LEU A 150 -9.80 0.39 -0.72
C LEU A 150 -8.57 0.35 -1.63
N MET A 151 -7.63 -0.54 -1.33
CA MET A 151 -6.40 -0.74 -2.12
C MET A 151 -6.31 -2.10 -2.80
N TRP A 152 -6.96 -3.14 -2.27
CA TRP A 152 -6.86 -4.50 -2.81
C TRP A 152 -7.52 -4.66 -4.19
N THR A 153 -6.87 -5.42 -5.07
CA THR A 153 -7.36 -5.82 -6.41
C THR A 153 -6.96 -7.26 -6.72
N GLU A 154 -7.57 -7.83 -7.77
CA GLU A 154 -7.18 -9.11 -8.37
C GLU A 154 -5.79 -9.09 -9.04
N TYR A 155 -5.16 -7.91 -9.15
CA TYR A 155 -3.88 -7.70 -9.83
C TYR A 155 -2.76 -7.20 -8.90
N GLY A 156 -3.08 -6.90 -7.63
CA GLY A 156 -2.16 -6.31 -6.63
C GLY A 156 -2.78 -5.14 -5.85
N LEU A 157 -1.99 -4.45 -5.04
CA LEU A 157 -2.44 -3.27 -4.28
C LEU A 157 -2.34 -1.99 -5.11
N ARG A 158 -3.41 -1.18 -5.14
CA ARG A 158 -3.45 0.17 -5.71
C ARG A 158 -2.52 1.12 -4.96
N SER A 159 -2.05 2.16 -5.64
CA SER A 159 -1.24 3.20 -5.01
C SER A 159 -1.98 4.07 -4.00
N ILE A 160 -3.29 4.25 -4.19
CA ILE A 160 -4.17 5.03 -3.33
C ILE A 160 -5.54 4.36 -3.27
N SER A 161 -6.24 4.58 -2.15
CA SER A 161 -7.61 4.11 -1.96
C SER A 161 -8.57 4.68 -3.00
N ARG A 162 -9.53 3.87 -3.46
CA ARG A 162 -10.66 4.32 -4.30
C ARG A 162 -11.57 5.36 -3.64
N THR A 163 -11.56 5.44 -2.31
CA THR A 163 -12.31 6.46 -1.56
C THR A 163 -11.61 7.80 -1.48
N SER A 164 -10.32 7.87 -1.87
CA SER A 164 -9.59 9.13 -1.93
C SER A 164 -10.15 10.01 -3.04
N PRO A 165 -10.33 11.33 -2.81
CA PRO A 165 -10.71 12.26 -3.88
C PRO A 165 -9.63 12.37 -4.97
N TYR A 166 -8.41 11.88 -4.71
CA TYR A 166 -7.33 11.88 -5.67
C TYR A 166 -7.26 10.61 -6.52
N TYR A 167 -8.07 9.59 -6.25
CA TYR A 167 -8.09 8.39 -7.08
C TYR A 167 -8.54 8.72 -8.51
N ASP A 168 -7.75 8.30 -9.50
CA ASP A 168 -7.91 8.58 -10.93
C ASP A 168 -7.93 10.09 -11.29
N ALA A 169 -7.64 10.96 -10.33
CA ALA A 169 -7.69 12.40 -10.51
C ALA A 169 -6.41 12.93 -11.15
N ARG A 170 -6.56 13.78 -12.17
CA ARG A 170 -5.43 14.51 -12.77
C ARG A 170 -4.83 15.51 -11.80
N ASN A 171 -3.52 15.77 -11.93
CA ASN A 171 -2.88 16.81 -11.13
C ASN A 171 -3.02 18.19 -11.78
N THR A 172 -2.91 18.23 -13.11
CA THR A 172 -3.13 19.39 -13.96
C THR A 172 -3.91 18.95 -15.20
N GLU A 173 -4.14 19.84 -16.17
CA GLU A 173 -4.72 19.46 -17.45
C GLU A 173 -3.90 18.38 -18.18
N HIS A 174 -2.57 18.51 -18.14
CA HIS A 174 -1.64 17.68 -18.91
C HIS A 174 -1.02 16.53 -18.09
N ASP A 175 -1.19 16.52 -16.77
CA ASP A 175 -0.63 15.50 -15.89
C ASP A 175 -1.71 14.47 -15.50
N PRO A 176 -1.80 13.32 -16.21
CA PRO A 176 -2.73 12.25 -15.85
C PRO A 176 -2.36 11.61 -14.49
N PRO A 177 -3.28 10.83 -13.89
CA PRO A 177 -2.98 10.07 -12.67
C PRO A 177 -1.80 9.11 -12.90
N TYR A 178 -0.88 9.06 -11.93
CA TYR A 178 0.31 8.18 -11.97
C TYR A 178 0.41 7.32 -10.71
N TRP A 179 0.64 7.96 -9.55
CA TRP A 179 0.55 7.32 -8.23
C TRP A 179 -0.86 7.47 -7.62
N ARG A 180 -1.88 7.53 -8.47
CA ARG A 180 -3.28 7.82 -8.09
C ARG A 180 -4.24 6.70 -8.51
N GLY A 181 -3.81 5.44 -8.46
CA GLY A 181 -4.66 4.28 -8.70
C GLY A 181 -3.88 3.06 -9.16
N TYR A 182 -2.91 3.24 -10.05
CA TYR A 182 -2.12 2.15 -10.62
C TYR A 182 -1.40 1.30 -9.57
N ILE A 183 -1.15 0.05 -9.95
CA ILE A 183 -0.49 -0.97 -9.14
C ILE A 183 0.99 -0.98 -9.50
N TRP A 184 1.84 -0.63 -8.54
CA TRP A 184 3.27 -0.52 -8.74
C TRP A 184 4.02 -1.71 -8.15
N ILE A 185 4.82 -2.39 -8.96
CA ILE A 185 5.46 -3.66 -8.58
C ILE A 185 6.52 -3.49 -7.51
N ASN A 186 7.27 -2.39 -7.52
CA ASN A 186 8.29 -2.09 -6.50
C ASN A 186 7.67 -1.97 -5.10
N ILE A 187 6.53 -1.29 -4.96
CA ILE A 187 5.85 -1.13 -3.68
C ILE A 187 5.20 -2.44 -3.24
N ASN A 188 4.49 -3.11 -4.16
CA ASN A 188 3.90 -4.41 -3.88
C ASN A 188 4.94 -5.46 -3.46
N TYR A 189 6.16 -5.41 -4.02
CA TYR A 189 7.28 -6.24 -3.56
C TYR A 189 7.67 -5.97 -2.11
N MET A 190 7.76 -4.70 -1.71
CA MET A 190 8.08 -4.36 -0.33
C MET A 190 6.99 -4.83 0.63
N VAL A 191 5.71 -4.74 0.24
CA VAL A 191 4.60 -5.30 1.01
C VAL A 191 4.70 -6.82 1.12
N LEU A 192 4.91 -7.54 0.01
CA LEU A 192 5.11 -9.01 0.04
C LEU A 192 6.30 -9.41 0.93
N SER A 193 7.40 -8.66 0.87
CA SER A 193 8.58 -8.86 1.71
C SER A 193 8.29 -8.66 3.20
N ALA A 194 7.46 -7.66 3.55
CA ALA A 194 7.01 -7.44 4.91
C ALA A 194 6.03 -8.53 5.37
N LEU A 195 5.07 -8.93 4.54
CA LEU A 195 4.12 -10.00 4.85
C LEU A 195 4.82 -11.34 5.09
N LYS A 196 5.82 -11.71 4.27
CA LYS A 196 6.65 -12.91 4.51
C LYS A 196 7.39 -12.82 5.85
N TYR A 197 7.91 -11.64 6.20
CA TYR A 197 8.58 -11.41 7.47
C TYR A 197 7.61 -11.56 8.65
N TYR A 198 6.50 -10.84 8.67
CA TYR A 198 5.53 -10.90 9.77
C TYR A 198 4.82 -12.25 9.86
N GLY A 199 4.64 -12.95 8.74
CA GLY A 199 4.11 -14.31 8.73
C GLY A 199 5.08 -15.37 9.29
N SER A 200 6.37 -15.05 9.39
CA SER A 200 7.37 -15.94 10.01
C SER A 200 7.55 -15.72 11.51
N LEU A 201 6.97 -14.65 12.07
CA LEU A 201 7.11 -14.29 13.48
C LEU A 201 5.86 -14.70 14.27
N PRO A 202 6.00 -15.17 15.52
CA PRO A 202 4.85 -15.40 16.38
C PRO A 202 4.17 -14.07 16.72
N GLY A 203 2.84 -14.05 16.71
CA GLY A 203 2.06 -12.87 17.05
C GLY A 203 0.60 -12.96 16.59
N PRO A 204 -0.26 -12.06 17.04
CA PRO A 204 -1.70 -12.06 16.70
C PRO A 204 -1.95 -11.92 15.20
N SER A 205 -1.03 -11.28 14.48
CA SER A 205 -1.11 -10.99 13.05
C SER A 205 -0.45 -12.04 12.14
N GLN A 206 0.14 -13.10 12.70
CA GLN A 206 0.94 -14.08 11.95
C GLN A 206 0.15 -14.74 10.82
N THR A 207 -0.99 -15.37 11.14
CA THR A 207 -1.84 -16.07 10.17
C THR A 207 -2.37 -15.13 9.11
N THR A 208 -2.81 -13.93 9.52
CA THR A 208 -3.27 -12.90 8.58
C THR A 208 -2.17 -12.52 7.60
N ALA A 209 -0.94 -12.31 8.07
CA ALA A 209 0.20 -11.98 7.21
C ALA A 209 0.54 -13.11 6.23
N GLN A 210 0.50 -14.37 6.66
CA GLN A 210 0.73 -15.54 5.80
C GLN A 210 -0.32 -15.64 4.69
N ASN A 211 -1.61 -15.59 5.04
CA ASN A 211 -2.70 -15.69 4.08
C ASN A 211 -2.67 -14.53 3.08
N THR A 212 -2.45 -13.30 3.57
CA THR A 212 -2.33 -12.10 2.73
C THR A 212 -1.14 -12.21 1.77
N PHE A 213 0.00 -12.72 2.23
CA PHE A 213 1.17 -12.94 1.40
C PHE A 213 0.87 -13.87 0.22
N LEU A 214 0.25 -15.02 0.50
CA LEU A 214 -0.07 -16.03 -0.52
C LEU A 214 -1.01 -15.47 -1.58
N GLU A 215 -2.09 -14.81 -1.16
CA GLU A 215 -3.09 -14.27 -2.08
C GLU A 215 -2.56 -13.09 -2.89
N LEU A 216 -1.88 -12.14 -2.22
CA LEU A 216 -1.30 -10.98 -2.92
C LEU A 216 -0.26 -11.42 -3.94
N LYS A 217 0.60 -12.39 -3.58
CA LYS A 217 1.60 -12.95 -4.49
C LYS A 217 0.93 -13.60 -5.69
N ARG A 218 -0.13 -14.39 -5.46
CA ARG A 218 -0.89 -15.04 -6.52
C ARG A 218 -1.46 -14.01 -7.51
N ASN A 219 -2.10 -12.97 -7.01
CA ASN A 219 -2.71 -11.91 -7.83
C ASN A 219 -1.67 -11.21 -8.72
N ILE A 220 -0.56 -10.76 -8.12
CA ILE A 220 0.49 -10.05 -8.83
C ILE A 220 1.15 -10.96 -9.88
N VAL A 221 1.61 -12.14 -9.48
CA VAL A 221 2.35 -13.04 -10.38
C VAL A 221 1.46 -13.52 -11.52
N THR A 222 0.20 -13.85 -11.26
CA THR A 222 -0.76 -14.26 -12.29
C THR A 222 -0.98 -13.16 -13.31
N ASN A 223 -1.19 -11.91 -12.85
CA ASN A 223 -1.40 -10.79 -13.75
C ASN A 223 -0.14 -10.46 -14.57
N MET A 224 1.04 -10.43 -13.92
CA MET A 224 2.31 -10.22 -14.61
C MET A 224 2.58 -11.29 -15.67
N ALA A 225 2.32 -12.56 -15.37
CA ALA A 225 2.49 -13.66 -16.33
C ALA A 225 1.53 -13.54 -17.51
N LYS A 226 0.26 -13.19 -17.26
CA LYS A 226 -0.74 -12.93 -18.30
C LYS A 226 -0.31 -11.80 -19.23
N GLU A 227 0.17 -10.69 -18.67
CA GLU A 227 0.63 -9.53 -19.46
C GLU A 227 1.94 -9.79 -20.20
N PHE A 228 2.84 -10.56 -19.61
CA PHE A 228 4.05 -11.03 -20.29
C PHE A 228 3.69 -11.91 -21.48
N ASN A 229 2.76 -12.85 -21.32
CA ASN A 229 2.30 -13.69 -22.43
C ASN A 229 1.58 -12.88 -23.52
N ARG A 230 0.81 -11.85 -23.14
CA ARG A 230 0.07 -10.99 -24.08
C ARG A 230 0.97 -10.04 -24.86
N THR A 231 2.00 -9.50 -24.22
CA THR A 231 2.78 -8.35 -24.75
C THR A 231 4.24 -8.66 -25.02
N GLY A 232 4.80 -9.72 -24.43
CA GLY A 232 6.23 -10.03 -24.43
C GLY A 232 7.04 -9.22 -23.41
N TYR A 233 6.39 -8.39 -22.57
CA TYR A 233 7.06 -7.47 -21.64
C TYR A 233 6.53 -7.58 -20.21
N ILE A 234 7.42 -7.31 -19.25
CA ILE A 234 7.05 -7.02 -17.87
C ILE A 234 6.97 -5.50 -17.72
N TRP A 235 5.87 -5.04 -17.13
CA TRP A 235 5.57 -3.62 -16.99
C TRP A 235 5.89 -3.10 -15.58
N GLU A 236 6.08 -1.79 -15.49
CA GLU A 236 6.42 -1.13 -14.23
C GLU A 236 5.20 -0.98 -13.32
N HIS A 237 4.09 -0.56 -13.91
CA HIS A 237 2.80 -0.48 -13.25
C HIS A 237 1.70 -1.11 -14.09
N TYR A 238 0.63 -1.48 -13.41
CA TYR A 238 -0.54 -2.13 -14.01
C TYR A 238 -1.79 -1.33 -13.69
N ASP A 239 -2.70 -1.30 -14.65
CA ASP A 239 -4.03 -0.73 -14.50
C ASP A 239 -4.81 -1.52 -13.44
N ASP A 240 -5.37 -0.82 -12.45
CA ASP A 240 -6.02 -1.48 -11.30
C ASP A 240 -7.41 -2.02 -11.60
N LYS A 241 -8.00 -1.64 -12.74
CA LYS A 241 -9.32 -2.08 -13.19
C LYS A 241 -9.21 -3.26 -14.15
N THR A 242 -8.21 -3.23 -15.03
CA THR A 242 -8.07 -4.19 -16.15
C THR A 242 -6.89 -5.14 -16.02
N GLY A 243 -5.93 -4.84 -15.13
CA GLY A 243 -4.68 -5.58 -15.00
C GLY A 243 -3.70 -5.33 -16.15
N GLN A 244 -4.01 -4.45 -17.10
CA GLN A 244 -3.13 -4.20 -18.24
C GLN A 244 -1.87 -3.46 -17.83
N GLY A 245 -0.72 -3.93 -18.31
CA GLY A 245 0.56 -3.29 -18.09
C GLY A 245 0.66 -1.94 -18.79
N ARG A 246 1.19 -0.94 -18.08
CA ARG A 246 1.42 0.42 -18.57
C ARG A 246 2.81 0.90 -18.15
N ALA A 247 3.50 1.59 -19.08
CA ALA A 247 4.70 2.40 -18.87
C ALA A 247 5.23 2.83 -20.26
N PRO A 248 6.01 3.92 -20.36
CA PRO A 248 6.89 4.08 -21.50
C PRO A 248 8.01 3.03 -21.40
N LEU A 249 7.83 1.90 -22.11
CA LEU A 249 8.80 0.87 -22.49
C LEU A 249 9.93 0.48 -21.50
N PHE A 250 9.88 -0.78 -21.05
CA PHE A 250 10.99 -1.59 -20.51
C PHE A 250 11.79 -1.01 -19.33
N SER A 251 11.39 -1.34 -18.11
CA SER A 251 12.22 -1.11 -16.91
C SER A 251 12.92 -2.41 -16.48
N VAL A 252 14.23 -2.49 -16.67
CA VAL A 252 15.09 -3.60 -16.18
C VAL A 252 14.91 -3.83 -14.66
N ARG A 253 14.56 -2.78 -13.91
CA ARG A 253 14.27 -2.87 -12.47
C ARG A 253 13.01 -3.67 -12.16
N CYS A 254 12.00 -3.62 -13.03
CA CYS A 254 10.75 -4.36 -12.82
C CYS A 254 10.91 -5.84 -13.16
N CYS A 255 11.71 -6.16 -14.19
CA CYS A 255 12.05 -7.54 -14.53
C CYS A 255 12.80 -8.24 -13.39
N SER A 256 13.76 -7.58 -12.74
CA SER A 256 14.54 -8.19 -11.64
C SER A 256 13.69 -8.40 -10.38
N VAL A 257 12.80 -7.47 -10.06
CA VAL A 257 11.84 -7.63 -8.95
C VAL A 257 10.83 -8.74 -9.25
N GLY A 258 10.27 -8.78 -10.47
CA GLY A 258 9.36 -9.84 -10.91
C GLY A 258 10.02 -11.22 -10.84
N ALA A 259 11.25 -11.35 -11.33
CA ALA A 259 12.02 -12.59 -11.23
C ALA A 259 12.20 -13.04 -9.78
N ARG A 260 12.47 -12.12 -8.85
CA ARG A 260 12.62 -12.44 -7.42
C ARG A 260 11.31 -12.83 -6.75
N MET A 261 10.19 -12.25 -7.15
CA MET A 261 8.86 -12.67 -6.70
C MET A 261 8.55 -14.11 -7.14
N MET A 262 8.87 -14.44 -8.39
CA MET A 262 8.65 -15.77 -8.98
C MET A 262 9.62 -16.82 -8.43
N SER A 263 10.87 -16.46 -8.16
CA SER A 263 11.90 -17.39 -7.67
C SER A 263 11.75 -17.74 -6.18
N SER A 264 10.94 -17.01 -5.43
CA SER A 264 10.68 -17.27 -4.01
C SER A 264 9.73 -18.47 -3.86
N TYR A 265 10.15 -19.65 -4.30
CA TYR A 265 9.55 -20.95 -3.96
C TYR A 265 10.05 -21.40 -2.59
N ASP A 266 9.66 -20.68 -1.53
CA ASP A 266 9.78 -21.23 -0.18
C ASP A 266 8.36 -21.33 0.38
N VAL A 267 7.88 -22.57 0.45
CA VAL A 267 6.71 -22.94 1.24
C VAL A 267 7.02 -22.50 2.67
N ILE A 268 6.17 -21.64 3.23
CA ILE A 268 6.23 -21.32 4.65
C ILE A 268 5.74 -22.58 5.37
N GLY A 269 6.67 -23.43 5.78
CA GLY A 269 6.45 -24.56 6.70
C GLY A 269 5.46 -25.62 6.22
N SER A 270 5.96 -26.63 5.51
CA SER A 270 5.45 -27.99 5.64
C SER A 270 6.64 -28.91 5.83
N ASP A 271 6.82 -29.40 7.05
CA ASP A 271 7.61 -30.60 7.31
C ASP A 271 6.92 -31.76 6.59
N ASP A 272 7.29 -31.99 5.33
CA ASP A 272 7.07 -33.28 4.68
C ASP A 272 8.44 -33.94 4.53
N GLU A 273 8.70 -34.90 5.43
CA GLU A 273 9.75 -35.88 5.28
C GLU A 273 9.65 -36.52 3.89
N LEU A 274 10.63 -36.21 3.04
CA LEU A 274 10.92 -37.01 1.86
C LEU A 274 11.41 -38.39 2.32
N VAL A 275 10.46 -39.31 2.52
CA VAL A 275 10.77 -40.73 2.59
C VAL A 275 11.27 -41.15 1.22
N SER A 276 12.59 -41.35 1.14
CA SER A 276 13.25 -42.02 0.03
C SER A 276 12.70 -43.44 -0.11
N HIS A 277 11.99 -43.72 -1.21
CA HIS A 277 11.87 -45.10 -1.70
C HIS A 277 12.48 -45.18 -3.09
N SER A 278 13.75 -45.59 -3.08
CA SER A 278 14.38 -46.34 -4.15
C SER A 278 13.63 -47.65 -4.36
N TYR A 279 13.09 -47.87 -5.57
CA TYR A 279 13.18 -49.10 -6.37
C TYR A 279 12.80 -48.75 -7.82
#